data_AF-A0A3V2NZP2-F1
#
_entry.id   AF-A0A3V2NZP2-F1
#
_cell.length_a   1.000
_cell.length_b   1.000
_cell.length_c   1.000
_cell.angle_alpha   90.00
_cell.angle_beta   90.00
_cell.angle_gamma   90.00
#
_symmetry.space_group_name_H-M   'P 1'
#
loop_
_entity.id
_entity.type
_entity.pdbx_description
1 polymer ?
#
loop_
_entity_poly.entity_id
_entity_poly.type
_entity_poly.pdbx_seq_one_letter_code
_entity_poly.pdbx_strand_id
1 'polypeptide(L)'
;MTFTNEGRIVFDFEYETSLQRLIMLRIFCSGSGDGGREKRFEDQEFRRFCCCTFDEFEQAIAKLIEMGVIHKISYGYQYGKPSSGYIIKEPDEIIQL
;
A
#
# COMPACT_ATOMS: atom_id res chain seq x y z
N MET A 1 14.19 14.27 -12.79
CA MET A 1 12.79 14.11 -12.35
C MET A 1 12.84 13.99 -10.85
N THR A 2 12.41 15.01 -10.11
CA THR A 2 12.41 14.96 -8.65
C THR A 2 11.22 14.11 -8.22
N PHE A 3 11.48 12.93 -7.66
CA PHE A 3 10.40 12.10 -7.12
C PHE A 3 9.76 12.83 -5.93
N THR A 4 8.43 12.76 -5.84
CA THR A 4 7.71 13.18 -4.63
C THR A 4 8.21 12.37 -3.43
N ASN A 5 7.97 12.86 -2.21
CA ASN A 5 8.31 12.13 -0.98
C ASN A 5 7.76 10.68 -0.98
N GLU A 6 6.52 10.49 -1.43
CA GLU A 6 5.91 9.17 -1.65
C GLU A 6 6.66 8.34 -2.69
N GLY A 7 7.11 8.96 -3.80
CA GLY A 7 7.90 8.28 -4.82
C GLY A 7 9.22 7.74 -4.27
N ARG A 8 9.91 8.51 -3.42
CA ARG A 8 11.14 8.04 -2.76
C ARG A 8 10.89 6.83 -1.88
N ILE A 9 9.78 6.79 -1.15
CA ILE A 9 9.41 5.61 -0.36
C ILE A 9 9.16 4.41 -1.27
N VAL A 10 8.41 4.60 -2.36
CA VAL A 10 8.05 3.50 -3.27
C VAL A 10 9.26 2.92 -4.00
N PHE A 11 10.19 3.77 -4.45
CA PHE A 11 11.29 3.36 -5.33
C PHE A 11 12.63 3.15 -4.60
N ASP A 12 12.93 3.97 -3.59
CA ASP A 12 14.25 4.02 -2.95
C ASP A 12 14.28 3.32 -1.58
N PHE A 13 13.13 3.09 -0.93
CA PHE A 13 13.08 2.41 0.37
C PHE A 13 13.50 0.93 0.25
N GLU A 14 14.24 0.47 1.26
CA GLU A 14 14.72 -0.91 1.34
C GLU A 14 13.61 -1.81 1.93
N TYR A 15 12.91 -2.51 1.05
CA TYR A 15 11.90 -3.49 1.41
C TYR A 15 12.53 -4.89 1.53
N GLU A 16 12.02 -5.69 2.46
CA GLU A 16 12.48 -7.06 2.68
C GLU A 16 12.11 -7.99 1.53
N THR A 17 11.01 -7.69 0.82
CA THR A 17 10.52 -8.55 -0.28
C THR A 17 10.08 -7.74 -1.50
N SER A 18 10.17 -8.37 -2.68
CA SER A 18 9.64 -7.80 -3.92
C SER A 18 8.12 -7.60 -3.88
N LEU A 19 7.40 -8.42 -3.11
CA LEU A 19 5.95 -8.29 -2.93
C LEU A 19 5.58 -6.98 -2.22
N GLN A 20 6.32 -6.62 -1.15
CA GLN A 20 6.15 -5.35 -0.46
C GLN A 20 6.31 -4.17 -1.44
N ARG A 21 7.36 -4.18 -2.26
CA ARG A 21 7.57 -3.14 -3.29
C ARG A 21 6.46 -3.11 -4.34
N LEU A 22 5.98 -4.28 -4.79
CA LEU A 22 4.90 -4.37 -5.78
C LEU A 22 3.58 -3.79 -5.25
N ILE A 23 3.26 -4.05 -3.99
CA ILE A 23 2.11 -3.46 -3.29
C ILE A 23 2.24 -1.94 -3.27
N MET A 24 3.41 -1.42 -2.87
CA MET A 24 3.65 0.04 -2.83
C MET A 24 3.52 0.69 -4.21
N LEU A 25 4.04 0.04 -5.27
CA LEU A 25 3.88 0.50 -6.64
C LEU A 25 2.41 0.55 -7.07
N ARG A 26 1.61 -0.47 -6.70
CA ARG A 26 0.19 -0.49 -7.04
C ARG A 26 -0.57 0.64 -6.35
N ILE A 27 -0.29 0.91 -5.08
CA ILE A 27 -0.87 2.02 -4.33
C ILE A 27 -0.47 3.35 -5.00
N PHE A 28 0.81 3.55 -5.26
CA PHE A 28 1.32 4.78 -5.86
C PHE A 28 0.74 5.08 -7.24
N CYS A 29 0.67 4.06 -8.11
CA CYS A 29 0.13 4.19 -9.46
C CYS A 29 -1.40 4.28 -9.51
N SER A 30 -2.07 3.95 -8.41
CA SER A 30 -3.52 4.16 -8.32
C SER A 30 -3.79 5.65 -8.06
N GLY A 31 -4.57 6.26 -8.95
CA GLY A 31 -5.12 7.59 -8.68
C GLY A 31 -5.99 7.54 -7.41
N SER A 32 -6.15 8.67 -6.75
CA SER A 32 -7.23 8.78 -5.76
C SER A 32 -8.50 9.16 -6.52
N GLY A 33 -9.62 8.50 -6.19
CA GLY A 33 -10.92 8.82 -6.79
C GLY A 33 -11.49 10.17 -6.35
N ASP A 34 -10.99 10.74 -5.25
CA ASP A 34 -11.48 11.98 -4.62
C ASP A 34 -10.45 13.13 -4.63
N GLY A 35 -9.29 12.94 -5.25
CA GLY A 35 -8.16 13.87 -5.18
C GLY A 35 -7.40 13.86 -3.84
N GLY A 36 -7.79 13.02 -2.89
CA GLY A 36 -7.10 12.76 -1.63
C GLY A 36 -5.86 11.86 -1.75
N ARG A 37 -5.25 11.55 -0.60
CA ARG A 37 -4.09 10.63 -0.52
C ARG A 37 -4.49 9.16 -0.46
N GLU A 38 -5.74 8.88 -0.10
CA GLU A 38 -6.25 7.52 0.11
C GLU A 38 -6.51 6.79 -1.22
N LYS A 39 -6.04 5.54 -1.29
CA LYS A 39 -6.21 4.64 -2.44
C LYS A 39 -7.04 3.44 -2.04
N ARG A 40 -8.22 3.29 -2.65
CA ARG A 40 -9.17 2.22 -2.32
C ARG A 40 -9.07 1.08 -3.31
N PHE A 41 -9.06 -0.14 -2.78
CA PHE A 41 -9.07 -1.35 -3.59
C PHE A 41 -10.07 -2.36 -3.05
N GLU A 42 -10.64 -3.15 -3.96
CA GLU A 42 -11.17 -4.47 -3.63
C GLU A 42 -9.99 -5.40 -3.31
N ASP A 43 -10.01 -6.03 -2.14
CA ASP A 43 -8.87 -6.81 -1.64
C ASP A 43 -8.53 -7.99 -2.58
N GLN A 44 -9.54 -8.59 -3.23
CA GLN A 44 -9.31 -9.67 -4.19
C GLN A 44 -8.64 -9.18 -5.47
N GLU A 45 -9.03 -8.02 -6.00
CA GLU A 45 -8.42 -7.45 -7.21
C GLU A 45 -6.97 -7.07 -6.95
N PHE A 46 -6.70 -6.46 -5.79
CA PHE A 46 -5.34 -6.07 -5.42
C PHE A 46 -4.42 -7.29 -5.29
N ARG A 47 -4.89 -8.36 -4.64
CA ARG A 47 -4.13 -9.62 -4.57
C ARG A 47 -3.87 -10.24 -5.93
N ARG A 48 -4.86 -10.21 -6.84
CA ARG A 48 -4.67 -10.70 -8.22
C ARG A 48 -3.61 -9.90 -8.96
N PHE A 49 -3.58 -8.58 -8.79
CA PHE A 49 -2.52 -7.73 -9.35
C PHE A 49 -1.14 -8.11 -8.80
N CYS A 50 -1.05 -8.40 -7.50
CA CYS A 50 0.20 -8.77 -6.85
C CYS A 50 0.62 -10.24 -7.10
N CYS A 51 -0.21 -11.04 -7.77
CA CYS A 51 0.03 -12.46 -8.06
C CYS A 51 0.38 -13.30 -6.82
N CYS A 52 -0.22 -12.98 -5.66
CA CYS A 52 0.07 -13.63 -4.39
C CYS A 52 -1.17 -14.30 -3.77
N THR A 53 -0.91 -15.19 -2.81
CA THR A 53 -1.95 -15.75 -1.94
C THR A 53 -2.53 -14.70 -0.98
N PHE A 54 -3.58 -15.07 -0.24
CA PHE A 54 -4.11 -14.21 0.81
C PHE A 54 -3.11 -14.01 1.96
N ASP A 55 -2.48 -15.09 2.41
CA ASP A 55 -1.58 -15.05 3.56
C ASP A 55 -0.31 -14.23 3.27
N GLU A 56 0.29 -14.40 2.08
CA GLU A 56 1.43 -13.58 1.64
C GLU A 56 1.08 -12.10 1.56
N PHE A 57 -0.12 -11.78 1.07
CA PHE A 57 -0.60 -10.40 0.99
C PHE A 57 -0.78 -9.79 2.38
N GLU A 58 -1.49 -10.46 3.28
CA GLU A 58 -1.71 -9.96 4.63
C GLU A 58 -0.40 -9.82 5.42
N GLN A 59 0.54 -10.76 5.27
CA GLN A 59 1.87 -10.65 5.88
C GLN A 59 2.65 -9.44 5.33
N ALA A 60 2.65 -9.24 4.01
CA ALA A 60 3.33 -8.10 3.39
C ALA A 60 2.71 -6.77 3.83
N ILE A 61 1.37 -6.68 3.86
CA ILE A 61 0.65 -5.49 4.34
C ILE A 61 0.95 -5.22 5.82
N ALA A 62 0.90 -6.24 6.67
CA ALA A 62 1.24 -6.10 8.09
C ALA A 62 2.66 -5.56 8.27
N LYS A 63 3.62 -6.08 7.50
CA LYS A 63 5.01 -5.61 7.57
C LYS A 63 5.18 -4.18 7.07
N LEU A 64 4.49 -3.78 6.01
CA LEU A 64 4.49 -2.39 5.52
C LEU A 64 3.87 -1.41 6.54
N ILE A 65 2.85 -1.85 7.30
CA ILE A 65 2.29 -1.07 8.41
C ILE A 65 3.30 -0.95 9.55
N GLU A 66 3.97 -2.04 9.92
CA GLU A 66 5.00 -2.09 10.96
C GLU A 66 6.19 -1.18 10.63
N MET A 67 6.64 -1.20 9.37
CA MET A 67 7.68 -0.29 8.84
C MET A 67 7.22 1.17 8.81
N GLY A 68 5.94 1.45 9.05
CA GLY A 68 5.40 2.81 9.08
C GLY A 68 5.32 3.46 7.70
N VAL A 69 5.42 2.71 6.60
CA VAL A 69 5.37 3.27 5.23
C VAL A 69 3.95 3.40 4.68
N ILE A 70 2.98 2.68 5.26
CA ILE A 70 1.55 2.81 4.92
C ILE A 70 0.66 2.91 6.14
N HIS A 71 -0.53 3.49 5.93
CA HIS A 71 -1.69 3.33 6.78
C HIS A 71 -2.80 2.59 6.03
N LYS A 72 -3.34 1.51 6.64
CA LYS A 72 -4.47 0.75 6.11
C LYS A 72 -5.76 1.15 6.83
N ILE A 73 -6.82 1.37 6.05
CA ILE A 73 -8.19 1.61 6.53
C ILE A 73 -9.05 0.44 6.06
N SER A 74 -9.66 -0.30 7.00
CA SER A 74 -10.58 -1.39 6.65
C SER A 74 -11.99 -0.84 6.45
N TYR A 75 -12.58 -1.11 5.28
CA TYR A 75 -13.98 -0.79 5.00
C TYR A 75 -14.93 -1.96 5.17
N GLY A 76 -14.40 -3.13 5.56
CA GLY A 76 -15.16 -4.38 5.60
C GLY A 76 -15.73 -4.74 4.23
N TYR A 77 -16.99 -5.15 4.19
CA TYR A 77 -17.68 -5.52 2.96
C TYR A 77 -18.35 -4.30 2.30
N GLN A 78 -17.82 -3.88 1.15
CA GLN A 78 -18.38 -2.86 0.28
C GLN A 78 -18.96 -3.55 -0.97
N TYR A 79 -20.23 -3.29 -1.29
CA TYR A 79 -20.92 -3.90 -2.44
C TYR A 79 -20.79 -5.44 -2.53
N GLY A 80 -20.78 -6.11 -1.37
CA GLY A 80 -20.65 -7.56 -1.29
C GLY A 80 -19.22 -8.09 -1.38
N LYS A 81 -18.19 -7.23 -1.33
CA LYS A 81 -16.79 -7.62 -1.44
C LYS A 81 -15.92 -6.93 -0.39
N PRO A 82 -14.87 -7.60 0.14
CA PRO A 82 -13.94 -6.97 1.06
C PRO A 82 -13.12 -5.89 0.37
N SER A 83 -13.03 -4.72 0.99
CA SER A 83 -12.29 -3.57 0.46
C SER A 83 -11.51 -2.84 1.55
N SER A 84 -10.35 -2.31 1.17
CA SER A 84 -9.46 -1.57 2.05
C SER A 84 -8.94 -0.30 1.36
N GLY A 85 -8.71 0.73 2.17
CA GLY A 85 -8.01 1.95 1.78
C GLY A 85 -6.55 1.92 2.23
N TYR A 86 -5.66 2.52 1.45
CA TYR A 86 -4.24 2.62 1.74
C TYR A 86 -3.73 4.04 1.52
N ILE A 87 -2.91 4.53 2.44
CA ILE A 87 -2.23 5.83 2.35
C ILE A 87 -0.74 5.58 2.50
N ILE A 88 0.07 6.09 1.57
CA ILE A 88 1.54 6.12 1.71
C ILE A 88 1.87 7.24 2.68
N LYS A 89 2.61 6.93 3.74
CA LYS A 89 3.02 7.92 4.74
C LYS A 89 4.21 8.73 4.24
N GLU A 90 4.36 9.97 4.68
CA GLU A 90 5.53 10.76 4.30
C GLU A 90 6.77 10.39 5.13
N PRO A 91 8.00 10.61 4.62
CA PRO A 91 9.23 10.24 5.31
C PRO A 91 9.36 10.81 6.72
N ASP A 92 8.86 12.02 6.96
CA ASP A 92 8.87 12.66 8.29
C ASP A 92 7.96 11.95 9.30
N GLU A 93 7.03 11.11 8.82
CA GLU A 93 6.12 10.28 9.63
C GLU A 93 6.62 8.83 9.80
N ILE A 94 7.71 8.44 9.11
CA ILE A 94 8.31 7.12 9.23
C ILE A 94 9.23 7.12 10.44
N ILE A 95 8.81 6.43 11.51
CA ILE A 95 9.65 6.22 12.69
C ILE A 95 10.78 5.27 12.27
N GLN A 96 12.02 5.78 12.20
CA GLN A 96 13.21 4.95 12.06
C GLN A 96 13.39 4.15 13.37
N LEU A 97 13.07 2.85 13.32
CA LEU A 97 13.38 1.88 14.37
C LEU A 97 14.80 1.35 14.23
#